data_AF-A0A2D4LDW3-F1
#
_entry.id   AF-A0A2D4LDW3-F1
#
_cell.length_a   1.000
_cell.length_b   1.000
_cell.length_c   1.000
_cell.angle_alpha   90.00
_cell.angle_beta   90.00
_cell.angle_gamma   90.00
#
_symmetry.space_group_name_H-M   'P 1'
#
loop_
_entity.id
_entity.type
_entity.pdbx_description
1 polymer ?
#
loop_
_entity_poly.entity_id
_entity_poly.type
_entity_poly.pdbx_seq_one_letter_code
_entity_poly.pdbx_strand_id
1 'polypeptide(L)'
;MGPSGAQFLGPVVVEIPHFGSMRGKERELIVLRSENGETWKEHQYDSKHENLLEILNGMNEELDSVEELEKKRICRIVTKDFPQYFAVVSRIKQESNQIGPEGGILSSTTLPRVQAAFPEGALTKRIRVGLQAQPVQDEMVKKILGNKATFSPIVTVEPRRRKFHKPITMTIPVPPPSGEGVTNGYKGDTTPSLRLLCSITGGTSPAQWEDITGTTPLTFVNDCVSFTTNVSARFWLADCHQVLETVGLATQLYRELICVPYMAKFVIFAKTNDAVESNLRCFCMTDDKVDKTLEQQENFEEVARSKDIEVLEGKPIYVDCYGNLAPLTKGGQQLVFNFYAFKENRLPFSIKVKATAAVRSGDKPLVI
;
A
#
# COMPACT_ATOMS: atom_id res chain seq x y z
N MET A 1 -8.23 -3.47 24.40
CA MET A 1 -7.35 -2.99 25.50
C MET A 1 -8.00 -3.34 26.82
N GLY A 2 -7.22 -3.74 27.82
CA GLY A 2 -7.72 -4.06 29.15
C GLY A 2 -7.18 -3.09 30.21
N PRO A 3 -8.01 -2.49 31.07
CA PRO A 3 -9.48 -2.54 31.07
C PRO A 3 -10.11 -1.58 30.04
N SER A 4 -11.24 -1.98 29.44
CA SER A 4 -12.01 -1.12 28.53
C SER A 4 -12.66 0.04 29.32
N GLY A 5 -12.61 1.25 28.79
CA GLY A 5 -13.14 2.46 29.43
C GLY A 5 -12.27 3.00 30.56
N ALA A 6 -11.06 2.46 30.75
CA ALA A 6 -10.09 3.01 31.70
C ALA A 6 -9.76 4.46 31.33
N GLN A 7 -9.73 5.33 32.33
CA GLN A 7 -9.29 6.72 32.19
C GLN A 7 -8.04 6.94 33.02
N PHE A 8 -7.10 7.70 32.47
CA PHE A 8 -5.83 8.00 33.11
C PHE A 8 -5.77 9.49 33.47
N LEU A 9 -5.07 9.80 34.57
CA LEU A 9 -4.85 11.19 35.00
C LEU A 9 -3.95 11.96 34.01
N GLY A 10 -3.09 11.24 33.29
CA GLY A 10 -2.21 11.77 32.25
C GLY A 10 -2.23 10.88 30.99
N PRO A 11 -1.55 11.29 29.92
CA PRO A 11 -1.43 10.49 28.71
C PRO A 11 -0.64 9.21 29.01
N VAL A 12 -0.98 8.14 28.32
CA VAL A 12 -0.23 6.88 28.32
C VAL A 12 0.18 6.55 26.89
N VAL A 13 1.29 5.82 26.76
CA VAL A 13 1.86 5.40 25.48
C VAL A 13 1.59 3.91 25.26
N VAL A 14 1.15 3.55 24.06
CA VAL A 14 0.99 2.18 23.60
C VAL A 14 1.76 2.02 22.29
N GLU A 15 2.82 1.21 22.31
CA GLU A 15 3.62 0.92 21.13
C GLU A 15 3.25 -0.45 20.56
N ILE A 16 2.88 -0.48 19.28
CA ILE A 16 2.40 -1.68 18.60
C ILE A 16 3.27 -1.93 17.36
N PRO A 17 3.93 -3.09 17.23
CA PRO A 17 4.62 -3.44 16.00
C PRO A 17 3.64 -3.60 14.84
N HIS A 18 4.04 -3.19 13.65
CA HIS A 18 3.27 -3.35 12.43
C HIS A 18 4.12 -3.91 11.29
N PHE A 19 3.42 -4.40 10.27
CA PHE A 19 4.05 -5.05 9.11
C PHE A 19 3.73 -4.34 7.80
N GLY A 20 2.96 -3.26 7.80
CA GLY A 20 2.73 -2.48 6.58
C GLY A 20 4.02 -1.84 6.06
N SER A 21 4.28 -1.94 4.76
CA SER A 21 5.34 -1.16 4.10
C SER A 21 4.83 0.26 3.84
N MET A 22 5.60 1.27 4.27
CA MET A 22 5.25 2.67 4.08
C MET A 22 5.71 3.23 2.72
N ARG A 23 6.56 2.49 1.99
CA ARG A 23 7.21 2.93 0.74
C ARG A 23 7.72 4.37 0.85
N GLY A 24 8.56 4.61 1.85
CA GLY A 24 8.93 5.96 2.26
C GLY A 24 7.73 6.69 2.84
N LYS A 25 7.18 7.67 2.10
CA LYS A 25 6.05 8.50 2.54
C LYS A 25 4.80 8.34 1.65
N GLU A 26 4.79 7.38 0.73
CA GLU A 26 3.63 7.11 -0.14
C GLU A 26 2.40 6.65 0.67
N ARG A 27 2.66 5.95 1.77
CA ARG A 27 1.64 5.47 2.71
C ARG A 27 1.83 6.09 4.09
N GLU A 28 0.77 6.07 4.87
CA GLU A 28 0.78 6.44 6.29
C GLU A 28 0.00 5.41 7.11
N LEU A 29 0.29 5.41 8.41
CA LEU A 29 -0.54 4.72 9.39
C LEU A 29 -1.57 5.69 9.97
N ILE A 30 -2.80 5.23 10.06
CA ILE A 30 -3.82 5.85 10.92
C ILE A 30 -4.19 4.90 12.04
N VAL A 31 -4.62 5.47 13.15
CA VAL A 31 -5.14 4.73 14.29
C VAL A 31 -6.65 4.90 14.30
N LEU A 32 -7.39 3.80 14.27
CA LEU A 32 -8.82 3.78 14.54
C LEU A 32 -9.05 3.26 15.95
N ARG A 33 -10.12 3.73 16.59
CA ARG A 33 -10.59 3.21 17.88
C ARG A 33 -12.07 2.88 17.85
N SER A 34 -12.45 1.89 18.65
CA SER A 34 -13.84 1.48 18.86
C SER A 34 -14.11 1.28 20.35
N GLU A 35 -15.14 1.94 20.86
CA GLU A 35 -15.55 1.80 22.27
C GLU A 35 -16.37 0.53 22.53
N ASN A 36 -16.99 -0.02 21.47
CA ASN A 36 -17.98 -1.11 21.57
C ASN A 36 -17.73 -2.28 20.60
N GLY A 37 -16.72 -2.19 19.72
CA GLY A 37 -16.42 -3.18 18.69
C GLY A 37 -17.24 -3.05 17.39
N GLU A 38 -18.24 -2.17 17.34
CA GLU A 38 -19.13 -2.01 16.19
C GLU A 38 -18.82 -0.74 15.39
N THR A 39 -18.62 0.37 16.10
CA THR A 39 -18.39 1.68 15.48
C THR A 39 -16.93 2.06 15.56
N TRP A 40 -16.38 2.56 14.46
CA TRP A 40 -14.97 2.93 14.35
C TRP A 40 -14.84 4.41 14.02
N LYS A 41 -13.93 5.08 14.73
CA LYS A 41 -13.56 6.48 14.48
C LYS A 41 -12.05 6.62 14.47
N GLU A 42 -11.55 7.61 13.74
CA GLU A 42 -10.13 7.97 13.78
C GLU A 42 -9.77 8.41 15.21
N HIS A 43 -8.74 7.80 15.78
CA HIS A 43 -8.17 8.23 17.04
C HIS A 43 -7.29 9.45 16.77
N GLN A 44 -7.70 10.58 17.31
CA GLN A 44 -6.95 11.82 17.25
C GLN A 44 -6.58 12.20 18.67
N TYR A 45 -5.28 12.27 18.93
CA TYR A 45 -4.76 12.83 20.17
C TYR A 45 -3.88 14.02 19.79
N ASP A 46 -4.26 15.21 20.24
CA ASP A 46 -3.49 16.42 19.98
C ASP A 46 -2.32 16.49 20.96
N SER A 47 -1.22 15.84 20.59
CA SER A 47 0.03 15.86 21.37
C SER A 47 0.81 17.17 21.20
N LYS A 48 0.36 18.13 20.37
CA LYS A 48 1.12 19.35 20.06
C LYS A 48 1.43 20.23 21.27
N HIS A 49 0.72 20.02 22.38
CA HIS A 49 0.85 20.80 23.60
C HIS A 49 1.45 20.01 24.77
N GLU A 50 1.82 18.74 24.58
CA GLU A 50 2.40 17.90 25.63
C GLU A 50 3.79 17.46 25.22
N ASN A 51 4.79 17.79 26.05
CA ASN A 51 6.14 17.29 25.86
C ASN A 51 6.13 15.78 26.11
N LEU A 52 6.40 14.97 25.08
CA LEU A 52 6.42 13.50 25.21
C LEU A 52 7.37 13.03 26.32
N LEU A 53 8.40 13.80 26.65
CA LEU A 53 9.33 13.53 27.74
C LEU A 53 8.67 13.72 29.12
N GLU A 54 7.68 14.60 29.25
CA GLU A 54 6.92 14.79 30.49
C GLU A 54 5.99 13.59 30.76
N ILE A 55 5.55 12.87 29.72
CA ILE A 55 4.75 11.64 29.87
C ILE A 55 5.53 10.56 30.64
N LEU A 56 6.86 10.51 30.44
CA LEU A 56 7.72 9.53 31.11
C LEU A 56 7.88 9.82 32.60
N ASN A 57 7.61 11.04 33.07
CA ASN A 57 7.50 11.45 34.49
C ASN A 57 8.44 10.71 35.48
N GLY A 58 9.74 10.68 35.20
CA GLY A 58 10.75 10.05 36.08
C GLY A 58 10.97 8.55 35.88
N MET A 59 10.35 7.94 34.87
CA MET A 59 10.70 6.61 34.39
C MET A 59 12.10 6.63 33.75
N ASN A 60 12.91 5.61 34.02
CA ASN A 60 14.21 5.41 33.38
C ASN A 60 14.04 4.75 32.00
N GLU A 61 13.13 5.27 31.18
CA GLU A 61 12.89 4.81 29.82
C GLU A 61 13.07 5.97 28.85
N GLU A 62 13.60 5.68 27.67
CA GLU A 62 13.78 6.65 26.59
C GLU A 62 12.82 6.30 25.44
N LEU A 63 12.05 7.29 24.98
CA LEU A 63 11.20 7.12 23.82
C LEU A 63 12.05 7.20 22.55
N ASP A 64 11.99 6.15 21.74
CA ASP A 64 12.57 6.16 20.39
C ASP A 64 12.10 7.38 19.59
N SER A 65 12.98 7.93 18.76
CA SER A 65 12.63 8.99 17.81
C SER A 65 11.65 8.47 16.75
N VAL A 66 10.98 9.39 16.04
CA VAL A 66 10.03 9.01 14.98
C VAL A 66 10.73 8.17 13.90
N GLU A 67 11.97 8.51 13.55
CA GLU A 67 12.77 7.80 12.56
C GLU A 67 13.14 6.38 13.03
N GLU A 68 13.45 6.19 14.32
CA GLU A 68 13.73 4.87 14.87
C GLU A 68 12.46 4.01 14.94
N LEU A 69 11.33 4.58 15.32
CA LEU A 69 10.03 3.90 15.28
C LEU A 69 9.66 3.45 13.86
N GLU A 70 9.89 4.31 12.85
CA GLU A 70 9.67 3.97 11.44
C GLU A 70 10.57 2.81 10.99
N LYS A 71 11.86 2.80 11.39
CA LYS A 71 12.80 1.70 11.09
C LYS A 71 12.39 0.39 11.77
N LYS A 72 12.00 0.46 13.05
CA LYS A 72 11.55 -0.68 13.85
C LYS A 72 10.13 -1.12 13.50
N ARG A 73 9.41 -0.32 12.69
CA ARG A 73 7.99 -0.49 12.33
C ARG A 73 7.10 -0.58 13.56
N ILE A 74 7.24 0.41 14.43
CA ILE A 74 6.45 0.55 15.65
C ILE A 74 5.48 1.73 15.45
N CYS A 75 4.19 1.48 15.68
CA CYS A 75 3.17 2.51 15.77
C CYS A 75 3.02 2.92 17.23
N ARG A 76 3.36 4.17 17.55
CA ARG A 76 3.15 4.76 18.87
C ARG A 76 1.78 5.44 18.92
N ILE A 77 0.92 4.96 19.82
CA ILE A 77 -0.38 5.53 20.13
C ILE A 77 -0.27 6.26 21.48
N VAL A 78 -0.67 7.52 21.53
CA VAL A 78 -0.74 8.30 22.78
C VAL A 78 -2.21 8.53 23.10
N THR A 79 -2.66 8.16 24.29
CA THR A 79 -4.08 8.24 24.67
C THR A 79 -4.24 8.55 26.16
N LYS A 80 -5.37 9.16 26.57
CA LYS A 80 -5.73 9.36 28.00
C LYS A 80 -6.76 8.36 28.50
N ASP A 81 -7.23 7.50 27.61
CA ASP A 81 -8.24 6.51 27.91
C ASP A 81 -8.09 5.29 27.00
N PHE A 82 -8.57 4.14 27.46
CA PHE A 82 -8.55 2.91 26.69
C PHE A 82 -9.90 2.60 26.05
N PRO A 83 -9.99 2.59 24.71
CA PRO A 83 -11.13 2.01 24.02
C PRO A 83 -11.12 0.50 24.16
N GLN A 84 -12.24 -0.14 23.79
CA GLN A 84 -12.27 -1.60 23.70
C GLN A 84 -11.25 -2.11 22.68
N TYR A 85 -11.15 -1.44 21.51
CA TYR A 85 -10.21 -1.81 20.45
C TYR A 85 -9.50 -0.60 19.85
N PHE A 86 -8.23 -0.81 19.50
CA PHE A 86 -7.49 -0.01 18.54
C PHE A 86 -7.27 -0.83 17.26
N ALA A 87 -7.16 -0.15 16.13
CA ALA A 87 -6.70 -0.74 14.87
C ALA A 87 -5.70 0.20 14.21
N VAL A 88 -4.53 -0.33 13.86
CA VAL A 88 -3.49 0.37 13.08
C VAL A 88 -3.70 0.02 11.62
N VAL A 89 -3.96 1.04 10.79
CA VAL A 89 -4.36 0.86 9.39
C VAL A 89 -3.40 1.58 8.46
N SER A 90 -2.82 0.86 7.50
CA SER A 90 -2.04 1.45 6.40
C SER A 90 -2.98 1.95 5.31
N ARG A 91 -2.80 3.21 4.89
CA ARG A 91 -3.48 3.80 3.73
C ARG A 91 -2.52 4.66 2.91
N ILE A 92 -2.92 5.06 1.71
CA ILE A 92 -2.20 6.09 0.95
C ILE A 92 -2.19 7.38 1.75
N LYS A 93 -1.06 8.09 1.73
CA LYS A 93 -0.89 9.37 2.41
C LYS A 93 -2.02 10.32 2.04
N GLN A 94 -2.66 10.92 3.05
CA GLN A 94 -3.74 11.85 2.87
C GLN A 94 -3.40 13.21 3.47
N GLU A 95 -3.24 14.22 2.63
CA GLU A 95 -3.20 15.61 3.07
C GLU A 95 -4.61 16.08 3.41
N SER A 96 -4.82 16.53 4.64
CA SER A 96 -6.15 16.97 5.08
C SER A 96 -6.12 18.34 5.72
N ASN A 97 -7.14 19.15 5.44
CA ASN A 97 -7.34 20.46 6.05
C ASN A 97 -8.84 20.74 6.26
N GLN A 98 -9.15 21.68 7.15
CA GLN A 98 -10.49 22.20 7.35
C GLN A 98 -10.74 23.33 6.34
N ILE A 99 -11.65 23.12 5.38
CA ILE A 99 -11.99 24.10 4.34
C ILE A 99 -13.45 24.52 4.52
N GLY A 100 -13.70 25.83 4.58
CA GLY A 100 -15.03 26.41 4.71
C GLY A 100 -15.50 27.20 3.48
N PRO A 101 -16.54 28.03 3.64
CA PRO A 101 -17.07 28.88 2.58
C PRO A 101 -16.05 29.83 1.93
N GLU A 102 -15.02 30.22 2.67
CA GLU A 102 -13.90 31.03 2.17
C GLU A 102 -13.07 30.35 1.06
N GLY A 103 -13.24 29.04 0.87
CA GLY A 103 -12.43 28.26 -0.06
C GLY A 103 -11.08 27.88 0.52
N GLY A 104 -10.18 27.38 -0.32
CA GLY A 104 -8.87 26.93 0.12
C GLY A 104 -8.18 26.04 -0.90
N ILE A 105 -6.96 25.61 -0.58
CA ILE A 105 -6.13 24.79 -1.45
C ILE A 105 -5.58 23.61 -0.65
N LEU A 106 -5.63 22.42 -1.24
CA LEU A 106 -4.92 21.23 -0.79
C LEU A 106 -3.88 20.84 -1.84
N SER A 107 -2.65 20.65 -1.43
CA SER A 107 -1.55 20.17 -2.28
C SER A 107 -0.95 18.92 -1.66
N SER A 108 -0.59 17.95 -2.49
CA SER A 108 0.08 16.74 -2.00
C SER A 108 1.52 17.05 -1.60
N THR A 109 1.96 16.48 -0.47
CA THR A 109 3.33 16.66 0.03
C THR A 109 4.33 15.75 -0.66
N THR A 110 3.89 14.58 -1.11
CA THR A 110 4.72 13.61 -1.84
C THR A 110 4.79 13.89 -3.33
N LEU A 111 3.73 14.50 -3.89
CA LEU A 111 3.63 14.86 -5.30
C LEU A 111 3.16 16.33 -5.44
N PRO A 112 4.04 17.33 -5.28
CA PRO A 112 3.67 18.75 -5.17
C PRO A 112 2.88 19.33 -6.35
N ARG A 113 2.94 18.67 -7.50
CA ARG A 113 2.20 19.04 -8.72
C ARG A 113 0.74 18.59 -8.69
N VAL A 114 0.33 17.80 -7.70
CA VAL A 114 -1.05 17.39 -7.45
C VAL A 114 -1.70 18.37 -6.50
N GLN A 115 -2.79 18.99 -6.93
CA GLN A 115 -3.50 20.01 -6.16
C GLN A 115 -5.02 19.93 -6.37
N ALA A 116 -5.77 20.30 -5.34
CA ALA A 116 -7.20 20.57 -5.38
C ALA A 116 -7.47 21.97 -4.81
N ALA A 117 -8.02 22.86 -5.64
CA ALA A 117 -8.38 24.22 -5.25
C ALA A 117 -9.92 24.36 -5.15
N PHE A 118 -10.36 24.85 -4.00
CA PHE A 118 -11.76 25.06 -3.64
C PHE A 118 -12.05 26.56 -3.76
N PRO A 119 -12.87 27.00 -4.73
CA PRO A 119 -13.23 28.41 -4.81
C PRO A 119 -14.17 28.80 -3.67
N GLU A 120 -14.26 30.11 -3.41
CA GLU A 120 -15.20 30.68 -2.44
C GLU A 120 -16.64 30.26 -2.76
N GLY A 121 -17.34 29.72 -1.76
CA GLY A 121 -18.71 29.21 -1.88
C GLY A 121 -18.81 27.79 -2.44
N ALA A 122 -17.71 27.07 -2.66
CA ALA A 122 -17.76 25.64 -3.01
C ALA A 122 -18.34 24.78 -1.86
N LEU A 123 -18.13 25.21 -0.62
CA LEU A 123 -18.61 24.60 0.61
C LEU A 123 -19.47 25.60 1.40
N THR A 124 -20.46 25.10 2.14
CA THR A 124 -21.33 25.93 3.00
C THR A 124 -20.98 25.83 4.48
N LYS A 125 -20.19 24.82 4.85
CA LYS A 125 -19.71 24.58 6.21
C LYS A 125 -18.23 24.26 6.16
N ARG A 126 -17.52 24.60 7.24
CA ARG A 126 -16.13 24.17 7.42
C ARG A 126 -16.11 22.68 7.71
N ILE A 127 -15.49 21.92 6.81
CA ILE A 127 -15.38 20.45 6.89
C ILE A 127 -13.94 20.01 6.65
N ARG A 128 -13.56 18.84 7.19
CA ARG A 128 -12.29 18.20 6.89
C ARG A 128 -12.38 17.60 5.48
N VAL A 129 -11.52 18.07 4.59
CA VAL A 129 -11.34 17.52 3.23
C VAL A 129 -9.96 16.88 3.15
N GLY A 130 -9.85 15.78 2.43
CA GLY A 130 -8.62 15.04 2.20
C GLY A 130 -8.25 14.97 0.72
N LEU A 131 -6.97 15.04 0.42
CA LEU A 131 -6.38 14.78 -0.89
C LEU A 131 -5.40 13.60 -0.74
N GLN A 132 -5.52 12.60 -1.60
CA GLN A 132 -4.56 11.51 -1.70
C GLN A 132 -3.96 11.51 -3.10
N ALA A 133 -2.66 11.26 -3.20
CA ALA A 133 -1.96 11.09 -4.47
C ALA A 133 -1.15 9.79 -4.42
N GLN A 134 -1.65 8.73 -5.06
CA GLN A 134 -0.94 7.45 -5.16
C GLN A 134 -0.07 7.45 -6.42
N PRO A 135 1.28 7.44 -6.30
CA PRO A 135 2.15 7.33 -7.47
C PRO A 135 1.96 5.97 -8.16
N VAL A 136 2.24 5.96 -9.46
CA VAL A 136 2.23 4.74 -10.29
C VAL A 136 3.65 4.52 -10.79
N GLN A 137 4.24 3.36 -10.50
CA GLN A 137 5.62 3.04 -10.87
C GLN A 137 5.68 2.52 -12.31
N ASP A 138 6.55 3.10 -13.14
CA ASP A 138 6.70 2.73 -14.56
C ASP A 138 7.03 1.25 -14.77
N GLU A 139 7.85 0.66 -13.90
CA GLU A 139 8.19 -0.78 -13.96
C GLU A 139 6.95 -1.67 -13.80
N MET A 140 6.06 -1.30 -12.89
CA MET A 140 4.79 -2.02 -12.66
C MET A 140 3.88 -1.90 -13.89
N VAL A 141 3.75 -0.69 -14.45
CA VAL A 141 2.96 -0.46 -15.67
C VAL A 141 3.48 -1.31 -16.82
N LYS A 142 4.81 -1.26 -17.08
CA LYS A 142 5.45 -2.05 -18.14
C LYS A 142 5.27 -3.55 -17.94
N LYS A 143 5.38 -4.05 -16.71
CA LYS A 143 5.18 -5.47 -16.40
C LYS A 143 3.76 -5.94 -16.72
N ILE A 144 2.75 -5.12 -16.47
CA ILE A 144 1.33 -5.51 -16.59
C ILE A 144 0.79 -5.23 -17.99
N LEU A 145 1.13 -4.07 -18.55
CA LEU A 145 0.52 -3.52 -19.76
C LEU A 145 1.49 -3.39 -20.94
N GLY A 146 2.80 -3.60 -20.72
CA GLY A 146 3.82 -3.29 -21.72
C GLY A 146 3.86 -1.79 -22.04
N ASN A 147 3.89 -1.46 -23.34
CA ASN A 147 3.91 -0.08 -23.83
C ASN A 147 2.53 0.43 -24.28
N LYS A 148 1.44 -0.27 -23.91
CA LYS A 148 0.08 0.04 -24.39
C LYS A 148 -0.48 1.36 -23.84
N ALA A 149 -0.10 1.72 -22.62
CA ALA A 149 -0.56 2.92 -21.95
C ALA A 149 0.41 3.31 -20.82
N THR A 150 0.41 4.60 -20.48
CA THR A 150 1.12 5.18 -19.33
C THR A 150 0.12 5.94 -18.45
N PHE A 151 0.45 6.13 -17.18
CA PHE A 151 -0.49 6.60 -16.18
C PHE A 151 0.13 7.64 -15.25
N SER A 152 -0.66 8.66 -14.93
CA SER A 152 -0.35 9.64 -13.89
C SER A 152 -0.56 9.02 -12.49
N PRO A 153 -0.29 9.75 -11.39
CA PRO A 153 -0.76 9.36 -10.08
C PRO A 153 -2.30 9.26 -10.00
N ILE A 154 -2.81 8.34 -9.19
CA ILE A 154 -4.24 8.30 -8.87
C ILE A 154 -4.51 9.35 -7.80
N VAL A 155 -5.38 10.32 -8.13
CA VAL A 155 -5.72 11.43 -7.24
C VAL A 155 -7.10 11.23 -6.68
N THR A 156 -7.24 11.19 -5.35
CA THR A 156 -8.54 10.99 -4.68
C THR A 156 -8.86 12.16 -3.77
N VAL A 157 -10.09 12.69 -3.89
CA VAL A 157 -10.64 13.69 -2.96
C VAL A 157 -11.59 13.00 -1.99
N GLU A 158 -11.27 13.05 -0.70
CA GLU A 158 -12.09 12.52 0.39
C GLU A 158 -12.81 13.66 1.15
N PRO A 159 -14.04 13.44 1.65
CA PRO A 159 -14.85 12.24 1.52
C PRO A 159 -15.41 12.06 0.11
N ARG A 160 -15.26 10.88 -0.49
CA ARG A 160 -15.79 10.58 -1.84
C ARG A 160 -17.31 10.67 -1.93
N ARG A 161 -17.80 10.82 -3.16
CA ARG A 161 -19.23 10.82 -3.55
C ARG A 161 -20.02 11.96 -2.88
N ARG A 162 -19.41 13.14 -2.77
CA ARG A 162 -20.05 14.39 -2.33
C ARG A 162 -20.08 15.39 -3.48
N LYS A 163 -21.15 16.17 -3.53
CA LYS A 163 -21.34 17.25 -4.52
C LYS A 163 -20.92 18.58 -3.89
N PHE A 164 -20.18 19.38 -4.64
CA PHE A 164 -19.83 20.75 -4.26
C PHE A 164 -20.86 21.74 -4.80
N HIS A 165 -21.00 22.88 -4.13
CA HIS A 165 -21.91 23.95 -4.57
C HIS A 165 -21.34 24.75 -5.75
N LYS A 166 -20.02 24.77 -5.89
CA LYS A 166 -19.29 25.29 -7.04
C LYS A 166 -18.22 24.28 -7.47
N PRO A 167 -17.86 24.22 -8.75
CA PRO A 167 -16.81 23.33 -9.24
C PRO A 167 -15.48 23.61 -8.53
N ILE A 168 -14.79 22.55 -8.10
CA ILE A 168 -13.41 22.64 -7.62
C ILE A 168 -12.44 22.44 -8.78
N THR A 169 -11.24 23.01 -8.70
CA THR A 169 -10.20 22.84 -9.71
C THR A 169 -9.21 21.76 -9.26
N MET A 170 -9.00 20.76 -10.10
CA MET A 170 -7.99 19.72 -9.90
C MET A 170 -6.80 19.99 -10.81
N THR A 171 -5.59 19.75 -10.31
CA THR A 171 -4.35 19.79 -11.08
C THR A 171 -3.61 18.47 -10.89
N ILE A 172 -3.27 17.79 -11.99
CA ILE A 172 -2.61 16.47 -12.01
C ILE A 172 -1.47 16.52 -13.04
N PRO A 173 -0.26 16.02 -12.73
CA PRO A 173 0.81 15.93 -13.72
C PRO A 173 0.43 14.99 -14.87
N VAL A 174 0.82 15.34 -16.11
CA VAL A 174 0.61 14.43 -17.25
C VAL A 174 1.43 13.15 -17.06
N PRO A 175 0.90 11.97 -17.47
CA PRO A 175 1.71 10.78 -17.60
C PRO A 175 2.86 11.00 -18.61
N PRO A 176 3.95 10.22 -18.52
CA PRO A 176 4.93 10.19 -19.61
C PRO A 176 4.26 9.72 -20.91
N PRO A 177 4.72 10.13 -22.10
CA PRO A 177 4.12 9.69 -23.36
C PRO A 177 4.21 8.17 -23.54
N SER A 178 3.16 7.57 -24.10
CA SER A 178 3.15 6.15 -24.46
C SER A 178 3.82 5.93 -25.83
N GLY A 179 4.72 4.94 -25.97
CA GLY A 179 5.42 4.60 -27.23
C GLY A 179 6.87 5.11 -27.35
N GLU A 180 7.74 4.35 -28.04
CA GLU A 180 9.15 4.73 -28.24
C GLU A 180 9.28 5.91 -29.23
N GLY A 181 10.03 6.95 -28.86
CA GLY A 181 10.44 8.02 -29.77
C GLY A 181 9.45 9.19 -29.97
N VAL A 182 8.34 9.24 -29.23
CA VAL A 182 7.38 10.36 -29.30
C VAL A 182 7.84 11.48 -28.35
N THR A 183 8.36 12.58 -28.91
CA THR A 183 8.72 13.78 -28.14
C THR A 183 7.47 14.60 -27.77
N ASN A 184 7.52 15.29 -26.63
CA ASN A 184 6.43 16.07 -26.04
C ASN A 184 5.71 17.00 -27.05
N GLY A 185 4.57 16.54 -27.57
CA GLY A 185 3.66 17.33 -28.39
C GLY A 185 2.58 18.05 -27.59
N TYR A 186 2.74 18.22 -26.26
CA TYR A 186 1.74 18.80 -25.34
C TYR A 186 1.57 20.34 -25.49
N LYS A 187 1.61 20.87 -26.71
CA LYS A 187 1.39 22.28 -27.05
C LYS A 187 0.26 22.41 -28.08
N GLY A 188 -0.99 22.35 -27.61
CA GLY A 188 -2.17 22.57 -28.45
C GLY A 188 -3.32 21.64 -28.11
N ASP A 189 -4.54 22.15 -28.31
CA ASP A 189 -5.84 21.81 -27.69
C ASP A 189 -6.38 20.37 -27.86
N THR A 190 -5.63 19.44 -28.45
CA THR A 190 -6.08 18.04 -28.61
C THR A 190 -4.90 17.10 -28.63
N THR A 191 -4.60 16.47 -27.49
CA THR A 191 -3.82 15.23 -27.47
C THR A 191 -4.78 14.04 -27.59
N PRO A 192 -4.93 13.39 -28.76
CA PRO A 192 -5.94 12.36 -28.96
C PRO A 192 -5.74 11.11 -28.08
N SER A 193 -4.53 10.90 -27.53
CA SER A 193 -4.20 9.76 -26.68
C SER A 193 -4.48 9.98 -25.18
N LEU A 194 -4.56 11.23 -24.71
CA LEU A 194 -4.75 11.50 -23.28
C LEU A 194 -6.22 11.37 -22.89
N ARG A 195 -6.46 10.62 -21.81
CA ARG A 195 -7.78 10.31 -21.27
C ARG A 195 -7.84 10.64 -19.78
N LEU A 196 -8.91 11.30 -19.37
CA LEU A 196 -9.25 11.52 -17.96
C LEU A 196 -10.26 10.47 -17.52
N LEU A 197 -9.82 9.59 -16.62
CA LEU A 197 -10.65 8.57 -16.00
C LEU A 197 -11.16 9.06 -14.64
N CYS A 198 -12.40 8.68 -14.30
CA CYS A 198 -13.03 9.03 -13.04
C CYS A 198 -13.69 7.79 -12.39
N SER A 199 -13.65 7.72 -11.06
CA SER A 199 -14.47 6.79 -10.28
C SER A 199 -15.19 7.48 -9.13
N ILE A 200 -16.51 7.57 -9.21
CA ILE A 200 -17.40 8.20 -8.20
C ILE A 200 -17.82 7.25 -7.07
N THR A 201 -17.37 5.99 -7.13
CA THR A 201 -17.69 4.95 -6.15
C THR A 201 -17.27 5.40 -4.73
N GLY A 202 -18.17 5.21 -3.76
CA GLY A 202 -17.97 5.62 -2.37
C GLY A 202 -17.85 4.43 -1.41
N GLY A 203 -17.31 4.66 -0.21
CA GLY A 203 -17.21 3.63 0.82
C GLY A 203 -16.28 2.47 0.43
N THR A 204 -16.70 1.25 0.76
CA THR A 204 -15.97 -0.02 0.56
C THR A 204 -16.22 -0.68 -0.80
N SER A 205 -17.13 -0.16 -1.61
CA SER A 205 -17.38 -0.68 -2.96
C SER A 205 -16.12 -0.55 -3.83
N PRO A 206 -15.80 -1.57 -4.66
CA PRO A 206 -14.70 -1.49 -5.62
C PRO A 206 -14.84 -0.30 -6.58
N ALA A 207 -13.71 0.26 -7.00
CA ALA A 207 -13.72 1.34 -7.97
C ALA A 207 -14.18 0.85 -9.36
N GLN A 208 -15.00 1.68 -10.02
CA GLN A 208 -15.39 1.54 -11.41
C GLN A 208 -14.94 2.78 -12.16
N TRP A 209 -14.15 2.57 -13.22
CA TRP A 209 -13.54 3.65 -13.99
C TRP A 209 -14.37 3.97 -15.23
N GLU A 210 -14.56 5.26 -15.49
CA GLU A 210 -15.24 5.79 -16.66
C GLU A 210 -14.37 6.87 -17.31
N ASP A 211 -14.35 6.91 -18.65
CA ASP A 211 -13.71 8.00 -19.40
C ASP A 211 -14.64 9.22 -19.45
N ILE A 212 -14.19 10.33 -18.86
CA ILE A 212 -14.94 11.60 -18.80
C ILE A 212 -14.28 12.70 -19.63
N THR A 213 -13.33 12.36 -20.50
CA THR A 213 -12.58 13.32 -21.31
C THR A 213 -13.51 14.16 -22.19
N GLY A 214 -14.55 13.56 -22.77
CA GLY A 214 -15.49 14.25 -23.66
C GLY A 214 -16.42 15.25 -22.96
N THR A 215 -16.54 15.20 -21.63
CA THR A 215 -17.43 16.06 -20.84
C THR A 215 -16.67 17.02 -19.93
N THR A 216 -15.33 16.91 -19.90
CA THR A 216 -14.48 17.65 -18.97
C THR A 216 -13.40 18.41 -19.73
N PRO A 217 -13.51 19.73 -19.86
CA PRO A 217 -12.47 20.55 -20.48
C PRO A 217 -11.14 20.42 -19.73
N LEU A 218 -10.06 20.16 -20.48
CA LEU A 218 -8.71 19.98 -19.95
C LEU A 218 -7.84 21.17 -20.34
N THR A 219 -7.19 21.81 -19.37
CA THR A 219 -6.25 22.92 -19.59
C THR A 219 -4.83 22.50 -19.26
N PHE A 220 -3.93 22.62 -20.21
CA PHE A 220 -2.53 22.21 -20.05
C PHE A 220 -1.65 23.38 -19.59
N VAL A 221 -0.97 23.21 -18.47
CA VAL A 221 -0.04 24.22 -17.92
C VAL A 221 1.10 23.50 -17.21
N ASN A 222 2.35 23.85 -17.54
CA ASN A 222 3.55 23.33 -16.85
C ASN A 222 3.55 21.80 -16.68
N ASP A 223 3.36 21.07 -17.79
CA ASP A 223 3.25 19.60 -17.84
C ASP A 223 2.16 19.00 -16.92
N CYS A 224 1.18 19.79 -16.50
CA CYS A 224 0.02 19.37 -15.74
C CYS A 224 -1.25 19.58 -16.56
N VAL A 225 -2.28 18.81 -16.23
CA VAL A 225 -3.65 19.07 -16.64
C VAL A 225 -4.40 19.66 -15.47
N SER A 226 -5.08 20.78 -15.73
CA SER A 226 -6.07 21.37 -14.84
C SER A 226 -7.47 21.19 -15.41
N PHE A 227 -8.42 20.82 -14.57
CA PHE A 227 -9.83 20.67 -14.94
C PHE A 227 -10.73 20.96 -13.74
N THR A 228 -12.03 21.12 -13.98
CA THR A 228 -13.00 21.35 -12.89
C THR A 228 -13.93 20.17 -12.70
N THR A 229 -14.39 19.96 -11.46
CA THR A 229 -15.36 18.92 -11.11
C THR A 229 -16.32 19.40 -10.03
N ASN A 230 -17.58 18.97 -10.11
CA ASN A 230 -18.59 19.23 -9.07
C ASN A 230 -18.70 18.11 -8.04
N VAL A 231 -17.92 17.04 -8.17
CA VAL A 231 -18.01 15.85 -7.30
C VAL A 231 -16.64 15.43 -6.83
N SER A 232 -16.52 15.10 -5.54
CA SER A 232 -15.35 14.47 -4.94
C SER A 232 -15.27 12.99 -5.36
N ALA A 233 -14.21 12.60 -6.05
CA ALA A 233 -14.06 11.27 -6.64
C ALA A 233 -12.59 10.87 -6.74
N ARG A 234 -12.31 9.75 -7.41
CA ARG A 234 -10.97 9.41 -7.89
C ARG A 234 -10.80 9.89 -9.32
N PHE A 235 -9.63 10.44 -9.63
CA PHE A 235 -9.25 10.92 -10.95
C PHE A 235 -7.92 10.31 -11.35
N TRP A 236 -7.79 9.98 -12.62
CA TRP A 236 -6.59 9.35 -13.14
C TRP A 236 -6.40 9.68 -14.61
N LEU A 237 -5.27 10.29 -14.98
CA LEU A 237 -4.91 10.51 -16.38
C LEU A 237 -4.19 9.28 -16.92
N ALA A 238 -4.58 8.86 -18.12
CA ALA A 238 -3.97 7.81 -18.89
C ALA A 238 -3.60 8.32 -20.29
N ASP A 239 -2.38 8.10 -20.74
CA ASP A 239 -1.99 8.33 -22.14
C ASP A 239 -1.98 6.97 -22.84
N CYS A 240 -2.94 6.79 -23.76
CA CYS A 240 -3.17 5.55 -24.48
C CYS A 240 -3.62 5.83 -25.91
N HIS A 241 -2.89 5.28 -26.87
CA HIS A 241 -3.23 5.41 -28.30
C HIS A 241 -4.49 4.60 -28.67
N GLN A 242 -4.73 3.48 -27.98
CA GLN A 242 -5.91 2.64 -28.16
C GLN A 242 -7.02 3.04 -27.18
N VAL A 243 -7.63 4.19 -27.45
CA VAL A 243 -8.62 4.87 -26.60
C VAL A 243 -9.68 3.93 -26.01
N LEU A 244 -10.25 3.05 -26.83
CA LEU A 244 -11.32 2.12 -26.43
C LEU A 244 -10.87 1.09 -25.37
N GLU A 245 -9.57 0.81 -25.29
CA GLU A 245 -8.99 -0.14 -24.30
C GLU A 245 -8.65 0.53 -22.98
N THR A 246 -8.59 1.87 -22.92
CA THR A 246 -8.04 2.64 -21.79
C THR A 246 -8.65 2.23 -20.44
N VAL A 247 -9.99 2.11 -20.36
CA VAL A 247 -10.70 1.73 -19.13
C VAL A 247 -10.36 0.28 -18.70
N GLY A 248 -10.22 -0.63 -19.66
CA GLY A 248 -9.83 -2.01 -19.41
C GLY A 248 -8.41 -2.12 -18.87
N LEU A 249 -7.46 -1.44 -19.51
CA LEU A 249 -6.06 -1.37 -19.09
C LEU A 249 -5.92 -0.72 -17.70
N ALA A 250 -6.62 0.39 -17.46
CA ALA A 250 -6.67 1.06 -16.16
C ALA A 250 -7.23 0.13 -15.08
N THR A 251 -8.31 -0.61 -15.37
CA THR A 251 -8.90 -1.56 -14.42
C THR A 251 -7.94 -2.70 -14.09
N GLN A 252 -7.22 -3.24 -15.08
CA GLN A 252 -6.21 -4.27 -14.88
C GLN A 252 -5.08 -3.76 -13.98
N LEU A 253 -4.52 -2.59 -14.27
CA LEU A 253 -3.45 -1.98 -13.47
C LEU A 253 -3.92 -1.61 -12.07
N TYR A 254 -5.13 -1.06 -11.93
CA TYR A 254 -5.69 -0.67 -10.63
C TYR A 254 -5.83 -1.85 -9.68
N ARG A 255 -6.19 -3.05 -10.17
CA ARG A 255 -6.24 -4.28 -9.36
C ARG A 255 -4.88 -4.68 -8.77
N GLU A 256 -3.79 -4.27 -9.39
CA GLU A 256 -2.43 -4.49 -8.88
C GLU A 256 -2.06 -3.38 -7.88
N LEU A 257 -2.39 -2.12 -8.17
CA LEU A 257 -2.06 -0.95 -7.34
C LEU A 257 -2.77 -0.91 -5.98
N ILE A 258 -3.96 -1.50 -5.87
CA ILE A 258 -4.73 -1.51 -4.61
C ILE A 258 -4.25 -2.55 -3.60
N CYS A 259 -3.42 -3.51 -4.02
CA CYS A 259 -2.88 -4.50 -3.10
C CYS A 259 -1.97 -3.84 -2.08
N VAL A 260 -2.22 -4.11 -0.80
CA VAL A 260 -1.50 -3.49 0.31
C VAL A 260 -0.13 -4.17 0.46
N PRO A 261 0.97 -3.40 0.50
CA PRO A 261 2.30 -3.96 0.69
C PRO A 261 2.59 -4.21 2.17
N TYR A 262 3.12 -5.39 2.46
CA TYR A 262 3.55 -5.83 3.78
C TYR A 262 5.01 -6.25 3.76
N MET A 263 5.73 -5.96 4.84
CA MET A 263 7.05 -6.49 5.13
C MET A 263 6.89 -7.86 5.79
N ALA A 264 7.29 -8.91 5.08
CA ALA A 264 7.20 -10.29 5.53
C ALA A 264 8.57 -10.98 5.48
N LYS A 265 8.69 -12.09 6.19
CA LYS A 265 9.87 -12.96 6.15
C LYS A 265 9.53 -14.27 5.47
N PHE A 266 10.49 -14.75 4.70
CA PHE A 266 10.50 -16.12 4.20
C PHE A 266 11.31 -17.00 5.13
N VAL A 267 10.73 -18.12 5.54
CA VAL A 267 11.39 -19.12 6.39
C VAL A 267 11.24 -20.48 5.73
N ILE A 268 12.34 -21.21 5.61
CA ILE A 268 12.37 -22.50 4.93
C ILE A 268 12.80 -23.56 5.92
N PHE A 269 11.95 -24.57 6.06
CA PHE A 269 12.19 -25.74 6.87
C PHE A 269 12.44 -26.95 5.97
N ALA A 270 13.38 -27.81 6.35
CA ALA A 270 13.72 -29.03 5.64
C ALA A 270 13.66 -30.25 6.56
N LYS A 271 13.26 -31.39 5.98
CA LYS A 271 13.36 -32.71 6.60
C LYS A 271 13.86 -33.71 5.56
N THR A 272 15.01 -34.31 5.84
CA THR A 272 15.57 -35.36 4.99
C THR A 272 14.78 -36.65 5.17
N ASN A 273 14.22 -37.19 4.07
CA ASN A 273 13.49 -38.45 4.11
C ASN A 273 14.45 -39.63 3.90
N ASP A 274 15.35 -39.50 2.93
CA ASP A 274 16.42 -40.45 2.62
C ASP A 274 17.64 -39.70 2.02
N ALA A 275 18.64 -40.44 1.53
CA ALA A 275 19.89 -39.86 1.05
C ALA A 275 19.76 -38.97 -0.20
N VAL A 276 18.63 -39.02 -0.92
CA VAL A 276 18.43 -38.36 -2.21
C VAL A 276 17.25 -37.39 -2.18
N GLU A 277 16.23 -37.66 -1.36
CA GLU A 277 15.00 -36.87 -1.28
C GLU A 277 14.81 -36.19 0.08
N SER A 278 14.29 -34.97 0.03
CA SER A 278 13.95 -34.18 1.21
C SER A 278 12.61 -33.47 1.03
N ASN A 279 11.90 -33.26 2.13
CA ASN A 279 10.69 -32.46 2.18
C ASN A 279 11.05 -31.04 2.64
N LEU A 280 10.55 -30.05 1.92
CA LEU A 280 10.64 -28.64 2.27
C LEU A 280 9.27 -28.08 2.65
N ARG A 281 9.29 -27.09 3.53
CA ARG A 281 8.16 -26.21 3.83
C ARG A 281 8.64 -24.78 3.76
N CYS A 282 8.12 -24.04 2.79
CA CYS A 282 8.35 -22.60 2.68
C CYS A 282 7.19 -21.87 3.36
N PHE A 283 7.52 -20.86 4.17
CA PHE A 283 6.55 -19.99 4.81
C PHE A 283 6.81 -18.54 4.42
N CYS A 284 5.74 -17.76 4.24
CA CYS A 284 5.80 -16.30 4.20
C CYS A 284 4.93 -15.72 5.31
N MET A 285 5.54 -14.99 6.25
CA MET A 285 4.87 -14.59 7.49
C MET A 285 5.15 -13.13 7.87
N THR A 286 4.16 -12.50 8.50
CA THR A 286 4.25 -11.14 9.06
C THR A 286 4.49 -11.22 10.57
N ASP A 287 3.53 -11.78 11.32
CA ASP A 287 3.49 -11.75 12.79
C ASP A 287 3.60 -13.13 13.47
N ASP A 288 4.44 -14.03 12.94
CA ASP A 288 4.54 -15.36 13.58
C ASP A 288 5.55 -15.34 14.73
N LYS A 289 5.15 -15.99 15.83
CA LYS A 289 6.09 -16.36 16.88
C LYS A 289 7.15 -17.23 16.22
N VAL A 290 8.41 -16.90 16.49
CA VAL A 290 9.60 -17.51 15.87
C VAL A 290 9.58 -19.04 15.98
N ASP A 291 8.89 -19.58 16.99
CA ASP A 291 8.78 -21.00 17.28
C ASP A 291 7.60 -21.66 16.57
N LYS A 292 7.88 -22.20 15.38
CA LYS A 292 7.01 -23.14 14.67
C LYS A 292 7.03 -24.51 15.35
N THR A 293 6.24 -24.65 16.42
CA THR A 293 6.23 -25.85 17.28
C THR A 293 5.86 -27.13 16.53
N LEU A 294 5.04 -27.04 15.47
CA LEU A 294 4.67 -28.20 14.65
C LEU A 294 5.87 -28.72 13.85
N GLU A 295 6.63 -27.83 13.21
CA GLU A 295 7.83 -28.17 12.45
C GLU A 295 8.87 -28.82 13.35
N GLN A 296 9.05 -28.29 14.56
CA GLN A 296 9.93 -28.88 15.57
C GLN A 296 9.47 -30.29 15.99
N GLN A 297 8.17 -30.48 16.27
CA GLN A 297 7.61 -31.79 16.63
C GLN A 297 7.74 -32.83 15.52
N GLU A 298 7.70 -32.40 14.27
CA GLU A 298 7.84 -33.28 13.10
C GLU A 298 9.30 -33.46 12.64
N ASN A 299 10.27 -32.97 13.41
CA ASN A 299 11.71 -33.02 13.12
C ASN A 299 12.09 -32.34 11.80
N PHE A 300 11.49 -31.19 11.51
CA PHE A 300 11.98 -30.26 10.48
C PHE A 300 12.99 -29.29 11.10
N GLU A 301 14.04 -28.98 10.35
CA GLU A 301 15.06 -28.00 10.72
C GLU A 301 14.92 -26.74 9.87
N GLU A 302 15.10 -25.56 10.48
CA GLU A 302 15.18 -24.31 9.73
C GLU A 302 16.51 -24.25 8.97
N VAL A 303 16.44 -24.20 7.65
CA VAL A 303 17.63 -24.17 6.78
C VAL A 303 17.90 -22.81 6.16
N ALA A 304 16.89 -21.92 6.14
CA ALA A 304 17.06 -20.55 5.64
C ALA A 304 16.01 -19.59 6.21
N ARG A 305 16.42 -18.34 6.38
CA ARG A 305 15.56 -17.22 6.79
C ARG A 305 15.96 -15.94 6.05
N SER A 306 14.99 -15.27 5.45
CA SER A 306 15.22 -13.99 4.80
C SER A 306 15.22 -12.82 5.79
N LYS A 307 15.74 -11.68 5.33
CA LYS A 307 15.39 -10.37 5.91
C LYS A 307 13.91 -10.06 5.63
N ASP A 308 13.41 -8.96 6.16
CA ASP A 308 12.08 -8.47 5.78
C ASP A 308 12.07 -8.04 4.32
N ILE A 309 11.10 -8.55 3.56
CA ILE A 309 10.92 -8.28 2.13
C ILE A 309 9.48 -7.80 1.92
N GLU A 310 9.30 -6.83 1.01
CA GLU A 310 7.98 -6.36 0.66
C GLU A 310 7.24 -7.42 -0.20
N VAL A 311 6.05 -7.82 0.24
CA VAL A 311 5.11 -8.70 -0.46
C VAL A 311 3.73 -8.04 -0.52
N LEU A 312 2.92 -8.43 -1.50
CA LEU A 312 1.61 -7.81 -1.75
C LEU A 312 0.47 -8.70 -1.27
N GLU A 313 -0.46 -8.12 -0.50
CA GLU A 313 -1.65 -8.80 0.01
C GLU A 313 -2.47 -9.44 -1.12
N GLY A 314 -2.79 -10.73 -0.96
CA GLY A 314 -3.59 -11.53 -1.88
C GLY A 314 -2.89 -11.92 -3.18
N LYS A 315 -1.60 -11.61 -3.35
CA LYS A 315 -0.85 -11.95 -4.58
C LYS A 315 -0.18 -13.33 -4.49
N PRO A 316 -0.10 -14.05 -5.62
CA PRO A 316 0.65 -15.29 -5.70
C PRO A 316 2.15 -15.03 -5.59
N ILE A 317 2.82 -15.89 -4.85
CA ILE A 317 4.26 -16.01 -4.75
C ILE A 317 4.65 -17.33 -5.41
N TYR A 318 5.47 -17.23 -6.44
CA TYR A 318 6.02 -18.38 -7.15
C TYR A 318 7.37 -18.74 -6.55
N VAL A 319 7.60 -20.04 -6.35
CA VAL A 319 8.84 -20.58 -5.80
C VAL A 319 9.54 -21.40 -6.88
N ASP A 320 10.85 -21.26 -6.97
CA ASP A 320 11.70 -22.04 -7.85
C ASP A 320 12.92 -22.53 -7.07
N CYS A 321 13.59 -23.58 -7.55
CA CYS A 321 14.77 -24.13 -6.89
C CYS A 321 15.92 -24.25 -7.89
N TYR A 322 17.01 -23.54 -7.61
CA TYR A 322 18.20 -23.53 -8.45
C TYR A 322 19.34 -24.32 -7.81
N GLY A 323 20.39 -24.60 -8.59
CA GLY A 323 21.57 -25.31 -8.11
C GLY A 323 21.44 -26.83 -8.14
N ASN A 324 21.90 -27.49 -7.07
CA ASN A 324 22.00 -28.95 -6.96
C ASN A 324 20.69 -29.65 -6.59
N LEU A 325 19.61 -28.91 -6.37
CA LEU A 325 18.31 -29.44 -6.02
C LEU A 325 17.32 -29.25 -7.16
N ALA A 326 16.40 -30.20 -7.31
CA ALA A 326 15.28 -30.13 -8.24
C ALA A 326 13.98 -30.38 -7.49
N PRO A 327 12.94 -29.55 -7.65
CA PRO A 327 11.65 -29.82 -7.05
C PRO A 327 10.97 -31.00 -7.74
N LEU A 328 10.37 -31.87 -6.96
CA LEU A 328 9.59 -33.02 -7.42
C LEU A 328 8.17 -32.56 -7.74
N THR A 329 7.98 -31.89 -8.88
CA THR A 329 6.66 -31.43 -9.32
C THR A 329 6.01 -32.46 -10.24
N LYS A 330 4.71 -32.72 -10.03
CA LYS A 330 3.93 -33.57 -10.93
C LYS A 330 3.58 -32.76 -12.19
N GLY A 331 3.91 -33.28 -13.37
CA GLY A 331 3.48 -32.70 -14.65
C GLY A 331 3.98 -31.27 -14.93
N GLY A 332 5.11 -30.84 -14.33
CA GLY A 332 5.65 -29.50 -14.55
C GLY A 332 4.87 -28.37 -13.87
N GLN A 333 4.03 -28.68 -12.88
CA GLN A 333 3.29 -27.68 -12.11
C GLN A 333 4.24 -26.73 -11.39
N GLN A 334 3.99 -25.42 -11.51
CA GLN A 334 4.75 -24.39 -10.81
C GLN A 334 4.40 -24.37 -9.32
N LEU A 335 5.41 -24.29 -8.47
CA LEU A 335 5.23 -24.14 -7.03
C LEU A 335 4.73 -22.72 -6.74
N VAL A 336 3.54 -22.61 -6.14
CA VAL A 336 2.88 -21.33 -5.91
C VAL A 336 1.99 -21.38 -4.68
N PHE A 337 1.95 -20.27 -3.94
CA PHE A 337 0.99 -20.02 -2.87
C PHE A 337 0.65 -18.54 -2.81
N ASN A 338 -0.48 -18.18 -2.22
CA ASN A 338 -0.86 -16.77 -2.05
C ASN A 338 -0.41 -16.26 -0.69
N PHE A 339 0.01 -15.00 -0.64
CA PHE A 339 0.29 -14.32 0.62
C PHE A 339 -0.95 -13.59 1.14
N TYR A 340 -1.28 -13.81 2.40
CA TYR A 340 -2.25 -13.06 3.18
C TYR A 340 -1.63 -12.66 4.51
N ALA A 341 -1.64 -11.37 4.84
CA ALA A 341 -1.12 -10.86 6.10
C ALA A 341 -1.85 -11.48 7.30
N PHE A 342 -1.12 -11.66 8.39
CA PHE A 342 -1.62 -12.25 9.64
C PHE A 342 -2.23 -13.67 9.50
N LYS A 343 -1.91 -14.38 8.42
CA LYS A 343 -2.22 -15.79 8.23
C LYS A 343 -0.93 -16.60 8.04
N GLU A 344 -1.01 -17.89 8.34
CA GLU A 344 0.05 -18.83 7.98
C GLU A 344 -0.01 -19.12 6.47
N ASN A 345 0.96 -18.58 5.73
CA ASN A 345 1.10 -18.86 4.30
C ASN A 345 2.19 -19.93 4.13
N ARG A 346 1.78 -21.16 3.83
CA ARG A 346 2.65 -22.34 3.82
C ARG A 346 2.61 -23.07 2.48
N LEU A 347 3.78 -23.44 1.96
CA LEU A 347 3.96 -24.25 0.76
C LEU A 347 4.84 -25.48 1.05
N PRO A 348 4.24 -26.67 1.20
CA PRO A 348 4.98 -27.93 1.29
C PRO A 348 5.33 -28.45 -0.11
N PHE A 349 6.56 -28.94 -0.29
CA PHE A 349 6.98 -29.61 -1.53
C PHE A 349 8.19 -30.52 -1.29
N SER A 350 8.43 -31.47 -2.18
CA SER A 350 9.59 -32.36 -2.10
C SER A 350 10.66 -31.94 -3.11
N ILE A 351 11.91 -32.19 -2.77
CA ILE A 351 13.09 -31.94 -3.60
C ILE A 351 13.94 -33.20 -3.69
N LYS A 352 14.72 -33.31 -4.78
CA LYS A 352 15.76 -34.32 -4.94
C LYS A 352 17.11 -33.69 -5.27
N VAL A 353 18.18 -34.35 -4.86
CA VAL A 353 19.55 -34.00 -5.27
C VAL A 353 19.79 -34.41 -6.72
N LYS A 354 20.35 -33.51 -7.53
CA LYS A 354 20.74 -33.79 -8.92
C LYS A 354 21.98 -34.69 -8.93
N ALA A 355 21.93 -35.81 -9.65
CA ALA A 355 22.91 -36.90 -9.61
C ALA A 355 24.34 -36.56 -10.10
N THR A 356 24.61 -35.37 -10.63
CA THR A 356 25.89 -35.01 -11.27
C THR A 356 26.88 -34.26 -10.39
N ALA A 357 26.63 -34.13 -9.07
CA ALA A 357 27.62 -33.56 -8.15
C ALA A 357 27.91 -34.52 -6.99
N ALA A 358 28.90 -35.40 -7.18
CA ALA A 358 29.60 -36.09 -6.10
C ALA A 358 30.48 -35.10 -5.30
N VAL A 359 29.91 -33.98 -4.88
CA VAL A 359 30.51 -33.07 -3.92
C VAL A 359 29.48 -32.93 -2.81
N ARG A 360 29.79 -33.46 -1.63
CA ARG A 360 29.09 -33.12 -0.39
C ARG A 360 29.07 -31.61 -0.29
N SER A 361 27.94 -30.97 -0.59
CA SER A 361 27.80 -29.53 -0.55
C SER A 361 27.61 -29.09 0.89
N GLY A 362 28.72 -28.93 1.59
CA GLY A 362 28.79 -28.16 2.83
C GLY A 362 28.81 -26.65 2.61
N ASP A 363 28.95 -26.14 1.36
CA ASP A 363 29.30 -24.72 1.14
C ASP A 363 28.66 -24.05 -0.09
N LYS A 364 27.55 -24.57 -0.63
CA LYS A 364 26.76 -23.79 -1.62
C LYS A 364 25.43 -23.40 -1.00
N PRO A 365 25.15 -22.09 -0.83
CA PRO A 365 23.89 -21.67 -0.25
C PRO A 365 22.76 -22.19 -1.11
N LEU A 366 21.79 -22.80 -0.44
CA LEU A 366 20.47 -23.06 -0.99
C LEU A 366 19.90 -21.73 -1.48
N VAL A 367 19.75 -21.56 -2.79
CA VAL A 367 19.05 -20.41 -3.37
C VAL A 367 17.65 -20.89 -3.74
N ILE A 368 16.70 -20.58 -2.85
CA ILE A 368 15.25 -20.74 -3.05
C ILE A 368 14.63 -19.37 -3.23
#